data_AF-A0A923DKP7-F1
#
_entry.id   AF-A0A923DKP7-F1
#
_cell.length_a   1.000
_cell.length_b   1.000
_cell.length_c   1.000
_cell.angle_alpha   90.00
_cell.angle_beta   90.00
_cell.angle_gamma   90.00
#
_symmetry.space_group_name_H-M   'P 1'
#
loop_
_entity.id
_entity.type
_entity.pdbx_description
1 polymer ?
#
loop_
_entity_poly.entity_id
_entity_poly.type
_entity_poly.pdbx_seq_one_letter_code
_entity_poly.pdbx_strand_id
1 'polypeptide(L)' 'MQCRNHPDREAFAVCQKNETGFCRQCCECLNIDHCCECVSPGLYCKFRTQCIIWEMSRDRRKKDVG' A
#
# COMPACT_ATOMS: atom_id res chain seq x y z
N MET A 1 -9.03 -0.14 -12.28
CA MET A 1 -9.42 -0.31 -10.86
C MET A 1 -9.17 0.97 -10.09
N GLN A 2 -9.94 1.25 -9.05
CA GLN A 2 -9.90 2.51 -8.30
C GLN A 2 -9.11 2.37 -6.99
N CYS A 3 -8.71 3.51 -6.43
CA CYS A 3 -8.11 3.57 -5.11
C CYS A 3 -9.15 3.25 -4.03
N ARG A 4 -8.80 2.34 -3.12
CA ARG A 4 -9.63 1.98 -1.95
C ARG A 4 -10.01 3.19 -1.10
N ASN A 5 -9.09 4.13 -0.91
CA ASN A 5 -9.30 5.31 -0.06
C ASN A 5 -9.91 6.49 -0.83
N HIS A 6 -9.83 6.47 -2.16
CA HIS A 6 -10.31 7.54 -3.04
C HIS A 6 -11.03 6.91 -4.25
N PRO A 7 -12.34 6.67 -4.15
CA PRO A 7 -13.12 6.01 -5.21
C PRO A 7 -13.04 6.74 -6.56
N ASP A 8 -12.87 8.06 -6.52
CA ASP A 8 -12.77 8.93 -7.70
C ASP A 8 -11.41 8.88 -8.41
N ARG A 9 -10.45 8.11 -7.89
CA ARG A 9 -9.07 8.09 -8.40
C ARG A 9 -8.67 6.71 -8.87
N GLU A 10 -7.96 6.67 -10.00
CA GLU A 10 -7.37 5.43 -10.49
C GLU A 10 -6.27 4.91 -9.57
N ALA A 11 -6.20 3.58 -9.46
CA ALA A 11 -5.13 2.93 -8.73
C ALA A 11 -3.81 3.05 -9.50
N PHE A 12 -2.79 3.59 -8.84
CA PHE A 12 -1.41 3.60 -9.33
C PHE A 12 -0.69 2.29 -9.00
N ALA A 13 -0.98 1.71 -7.83
CA ALA A 13 -0.42 0.45 -7.37
C ALA A 13 -1.52 -0.52 -6.94
N VAL A 14 -1.32 -1.80 -7.23
CA VAL A 14 -2.32 -2.86 -7.00
C VAL A 14 -1.72 -4.00 -6.20
N CYS A 15 -2.41 -4.43 -5.16
CA CYS A 15 -2.06 -5.63 -4.42
C CYS A 15 -2.53 -6.85 -5.20
N GLN A 16 -1.61 -7.70 -5.68
CA GLN A 16 -1.97 -8.91 -6.44
C GLN A 16 -2.60 -10.01 -5.56
N LYS A 17 -2.45 -9.95 -4.23
CA LYS A 17 -3.02 -10.94 -3.32
C LYS A 17 -4.50 -10.67 -3.01
N ASN A 18 -4.85 -9.41 -2.80
CA ASN A 18 -6.16 -8.97 -2.33
C ASN A 18 -6.88 -8.07 -3.35
N GLU A 19 -6.33 -7.93 -4.55
CA GLU A 19 -6.86 -7.11 -5.65
C GLU A 19 -7.26 -5.69 -5.23
N THR A 20 -6.50 -5.12 -4.30
CA THR A 20 -6.76 -3.79 -3.72
C THR A 20 -5.88 -2.74 -4.38
N GLY A 21 -6.48 -1.67 -4.88
CA GLY A 21 -5.79 -0.55 -5.53
C GLY A 21 -5.55 0.64 -4.60
N PHE A 22 -4.44 1.35 -4.80
CA PHE A 22 -4.16 2.63 -4.17
C PHE A 22 -3.67 3.66 -5.19
N CYS A 23 -4.13 4.91 -5.08
CA CYS A 23 -3.65 5.99 -5.92
C CYS A 23 -2.24 6.44 -5.49
N ARG A 24 -1.57 7.20 -6.36
CA ARG A 24 -0.22 7.71 -6.11
C ARG A 24 -0.12 8.50 -4.80
N GLN A 25 -1.09 9.37 -4.52
CA GLN A 25 -1.10 10.16 -3.28
C GLN A 25 -1.16 9.28 -2.02
N CYS A 26 -1.95 8.21 -2.01
CA CYS A 26 -1.94 7.27 -0.89
C CYS A 26 -0.58 6.57 -0.75
N CYS A 27 0.10 6.27 -1.87
CA CYS A 27 1.41 5.64 -1.82
C CYS A 27 2.51 6.54 -1.28
N GLU A 28 2.46 7.83 -1.60
CA GLU A 28 3.45 8.85 -1.21
C GLU A 28 3.12 9.52 0.14
N CYS A 29 1.89 9.35 0.61
CA CYS A 29 1.42 9.85 1.90
C CYS A 29 2.35 9.40 3.05
N LEU A 30 2.54 10.27 4.04
CA LEU A 30 3.29 9.99 5.27
C LEU A 30 2.38 9.84 6.51
N ASN A 31 1.08 10.11 6.36
CA ASN A 31 0.10 10.09 7.44
C ASN A 31 -0.59 8.72 7.53
N ILE A 32 -0.15 7.89 8.48
CA ILE A 32 -0.43 6.44 8.58
C ILE A 32 -1.90 6.07 8.32
N ASP A 33 -2.86 6.84 8.85
CA ASP A 33 -4.29 6.49 8.79
C ASP A 33 -4.93 6.56 7.38
N HIS A 34 -4.29 7.25 6.42
CA HIS A 34 -4.86 7.47 5.08
C HIS A 34 -3.96 7.02 3.93
N CYS A 35 -2.83 6.38 4.23
CA CYS A 35 -1.86 5.98 3.23
C CYS A 35 -2.14 4.58 2.64
N CYS A 36 -1.39 4.24 1.59
CA CYS A 36 -1.35 2.87 1.10
C CYS A 36 -0.61 2.00 2.12
N GLU A 37 -1.15 0.82 2.39
CA GLU A 37 -0.50 -0.14 3.26
C GLU A 37 -0.73 -1.56 2.77
N CYS A 38 0.22 -2.43 3.11
CA CYS A 38 0.01 -3.85 2.92
C CYS A 38 -0.93 -4.36 4.02
N VAL A 39 -2.07 -4.92 3.64
CA VAL A 39 -3.10 -5.46 4.56
C VAL A 39 -2.59 -6.64 5.41
N SER A 40 -1.48 -7.27 5.02
CA SER A 40 -0.94 -8.43 5.74
C SER A 40 0.59 -8.36 5.84
N PRO A 41 1.16 -7.35 6.51
CA PRO A 41 2.59 -7.09 6.49
C PRO A 41 3.39 -8.20 7.20
N GLY A 42 2.83 -8.82 8.25
CA GLY A 42 3.45 -9.91 9.02
C GLY A 42 3.26 -11.33 8.48
N LEU A 43 2.55 -11.51 7.36
CA LEU A 43 2.31 -12.82 6.76
C LEU A 43 3.12 -13.02 5.47
N TYR A 44 3.49 -14.26 5.18
CA TYR A 44 4.13 -14.59 3.91
C TYR A 44 3.25 -14.17 2.72
N CYS A 45 3.89 -13.57 1.70
CA CYS A 45 3.26 -13.20 0.45
C CYS A 45 4.21 -13.45 -0.71
N LYS A 46 3.84 -14.33 -1.64
CA LYS A 46 4.69 -14.70 -2.79
C LYS A 46 4.99 -13.52 -3.74
N PHE A 47 4.13 -12.50 -3.74
CA PHE A 47 4.27 -11.30 -4.59
C PHE A 47 5.05 -10.18 -3.90
N ARG A 48 5.57 -10.40 -2.69
CA ARG A 48 6.17 -9.37 -1.84
C ARG A 48 7.32 -8.63 -2.54
N THR A 49 8.17 -9.36 -3.24
CA THR A 49 9.35 -8.84 -3.96
C THR A 49 8.98 -7.92 -5.13
N GLN A 50 7.78 -8.05 -5.70
CA GLN A 50 7.28 -7.22 -6.81
C GLN A 50 6.14 -6.27 -6.38
N CYS A 51 5.81 -6.19 -5.09
CA CYS A 51 4.67 -5.44 -4.60
C CYS A 51 5.03 -3.98 -4.37
N ILE A 52 4.60 -3.09 -5.27
CA ILE A 52 4.83 -1.64 -5.16
C ILE A 52 4.25 -1.09 -3.84
N ILE A 53 3.05 -1.53 -3.44
CA ILE A 53 2.43 -1.10 -2.18
C ILE A 53 3.34 -1.45 -1.00
N TRP A 54 3.92 -2.65 -0.99
CA TRP A 54 4.83 -3.10 0.07
C TRP A 54 6.08 -2.22 0.16
N GLU A 55 6.76 -2.00 -0.97
CA GLU A 55 7.97 -1.18 -1.02
C GLU A 55 7.68 0.26 -0.58
N MET A 56 6.62 0.89 -1.11
CA MET A 56 6.25 2.27 -0.78
C MET A 56 5.84 2.45 0.69
N SER A 57 5.28 1.42 1.32
CA SER A 57 4.89 1.46 2.74
C SER A 57 5.98 0.98 3.70
N ARG A 58 7.14 0.55 3.20
CA ARG A 58 8.24 0.01 4.00
C ARG A 58 8.83 1.03 4.95
N ASP A 59 9.07 2.25 4.47
CA ASP A 59 9.74 3.27 5.27
C ASP A 59 8.81 3.86 6.34
N ARG A 60 7.49 3.88 6.10
CA ARG A 60 6.47 4.21 7.11
C ARG A 60 6.45 3.19 8.25
N ARG A 61 6.48 1.89 7.93
CA ARG A 61 6.51 0.81 8.92
C ARG A 61 7.77 0.82 9.80
N LYS A 62 8.91 1.29 9.28
CA LYS A 62 10.14 1.41 10.07
C LYS A 62 10.06 2.48 11.17
N LYS A 63 9.26 3.52 10.97
CA LYS A 63 9.09 4.61 11.95
C LYS A 63 8.15 4.26 13.11
N ASP A 64 7.33 3.22 12.96
CA ASP A 64 6.40 2.74 13.99
C ASP A 64 7.05 1.78 15.00
N VAL A 65 8.31 1.37 14.76
CA VAL A 65 9.11 0.51 15.66
C VAL A 65 10.18 1.35 16.37
N GLY A 66 9.74 2.46 16.98
CA GLY A 66 10.57 3.37 17.79
C GLY A 66 9.98 3.57 19.17
#